data_AF-A0A6A3IY14-F1
#
_entry.id   AF-A0A6A3IY14-F1
#
_cell.length_a   1.000
_cell.length_b   1.000
_cell.length_c   1.000
_cell.angle_alpha   90.00
_cell.angle_beta   90.00
_cell.angle_gamma   90.00
#
_symmetry.space_group_name_H-M   'P 1'
#
loop_
_entity.id
_entity.type
_entity.pdbx_description
1 polymer ?
#
loop_
_entity_poly.entity_id
_entity_poly.type
_entity_poly.pdbx_seq_one_letter_code
_entity_poly.pdbx_strand_id
1 'polypeptide(L)'
;MKYSYSHSSGTFVADVPYDLFTSSIASGSNEYEIMIWLVAFGGAGPISSTGKTIATATIGSNSFKLYKGSNGATTVISFVATKTSPTFQPICRSS
;
A
#
# COMPACT_ATOMS: atom_id res chain seq x y z
N MET A 1 16.32 1.23 1.50
CA MET A 1 15.86 0.72 2.81
C MET A 1 15.43 -0.73 2.66
N LYS A 2 15.68 -1.57 3.67
CA LYS A 2 15.25 -2.98 3.73
C LYS A 2 14.25 -3.12 4.88
N TYR A 3 13.10 -3.73 4.64
CA TYR A 3 12.09 -3.98 5.67
C TYR A 3 11.88 -5.47 5.88
N SER A 4 11.73 -5.85 7.14
CA SER A 4 11.39 -7.20 7.60
C SER A 4 10.46 -7.11 8.80
N TYR A 5 9.46 -7.97 8.87
CA TYR A 5 8.52 -8.03 10.00
C TYR A 5 8.33 -9.47 10.47
N SER A 6 7.92 -9.64 11.73
CA SER A 6 7.52 -10.91 12.35
C SER A 6 6.16 -10.75 13.03
N HIS A 7 5.41 -11.84 13.16
CA HIS A 7 4.11 -11.86 13.84
C HIS A 7 3.90 -13.18 14.59
N SER A 8 3.18 -13.13 15.70
CA SER A 8 2.77 -14.30 16.47
C SER A 8 1.71 -15.10 15.72
N SER A 9 1.62 -16.41 15.97
CA SER A 9 0.49 -17.21 15.48
C SER A 9 -0.82 -16.79 16.16
N GLY A 10 -1.90 -16.68 15.38
CA GLY A 10 -3.22 -16.27 15.86
C GLY A 10 -4.11 -15.72 14.73
N THR A 11 -5.38 -15.46 15.05
CA THR A 11 -6.33 -14.81 14.12
C THR A 11 -6.30 -13.31 14.35
N PHE A 12 -5.84 -12.56 13.37
CA PHE A 12 -5.88 -11.10 13.39
C PHE A 12 -6.12 -10.55 11.98
N VAL A 13 -6.75 -9.38 11.92
CA VAL A 13 -7.04 -8.65 10.69
C VAL A 13 -6.15 -7.42 10.71
N ALA A 14 -5.11 -7.40 9.88
CA ALA A 14 -4.14 -6.32 9.85
C ALA A 14 -3.43 -6.26 8.50
N ASP A 15 -2.95 -5.08 8.14
CA ASP A 15 -2.03 -4.86 7.04
C ASP A 15 -0.65 -4.44 7.56
N VAL A 16 0.35 -4.48 6.67
CA VAL A 16 1.70 -3.97 6.94
C VAL A 16 2.11 -3.11 5.74
N PRO A 17 1.76 -1.81 5.74
CA PRO A 17 1.97 -0.95 4.60
C PRO A 17 3.17 -0.03 4.79
N TYR A 18 3.79 0.35 3.67
CA TYR A 18 4.37 1.69 3.59
C TYR A 18 3.27 2.69 3.35
N ASP A 19 3.40 3.86 3.97
CA ASP A 19 2.46 4.97 3.83
C ASP A 19 3.22 6.24 3.43
N LEU A 20 2.85 6.80 2.29
CA LEU A 20 3.54 7.92 1.63
C LEU A 20 2.51 8.98 1.29
N PHE A 21 2.81 10.22 1.66
CA PHE A 21 1.95 11.36 1.34
C PHE A 21 2.66 12.29 0.36
N THR A 22 1.89 12.79 -0.61
CA THR A 22 2.38 13.78 -1.57
C THR A 22 1.43 14.96 -1.67
N SER A 23 2.02 16.13 -1.89
CA SER A 23 1.31 17.38 -2.15
C SER A 23 2.01 18.09 -3.31
N SER A 24 1.28 18.94 -4.03
CA SER A 24 1.85 19.79 -5.07
C SER A 24 2.84 20.83 -4.52
N ILE A 25 2.83 21.06 -3.20
CA ILE A 25 3.73 21.99 -2.50
C ILE A 25 4.30 21.29 -1.25
N ALA A 26 5.57 21.50 -0.93
CA ALA A 26 6.25 20.81 0.18
C ALA A 26 5.57 20.98 1.57
N SER A 27 4.91 22.11 1.81
CA SER A 27 4.16 22.39 3.04
C SER A 27 2.64 22.38 2.82
N GLY A 28 2.19 21.92 1.65
CA GLY A 28 0.77 21.84 1.31
C GLY A 28 0.08 20.71 2.05
N SER A 29 -1.25 20.72 2.03
CA SER A 29 -2.04 19.59 2.49
C SER A 29 -1.85 18.39 1.58
N ASN A 30 -2.01 17.19 2.12
CA ASN A 30 -1.89 15.95 1.38
C ASN A 30 -2.96 15.89 0.27
N GLU A 31 -2.50 15.70 -0.97
CA GLU A 31 -3.37 15.53 -2.13
C GLU A 31 -3.50 14.04 -2.48
N TYR A 32 -2.41 13.30 -2.32
CA TYR A 32 -2.37 11.86 -2.49
C TYR A 32 -1.74 11.15 -1.32
N GLU A 33 -2.26 9.96 -1.07
CA GLU A 33 -1.73 8.95 -0.16
C GLU A 33 -1.44 7.70 -0.98
N ILE A 34 -0.23 7.20 -0.92
CA ILE A 34 0.23 6.02 -1.63
C ILE A 34 0.60 4.97 -0.60
N MET A 35 -0.24 3.94 -0.49
CA MET A 35 0.01 2.82 0.40
C MET A 35 0.59 1.64 -0.36
N ILE A 36 1.62 0.99 0.18
CA ILE A 36 2.20 -0.25 -0.37
C ILE A 36 2.10 -1.35 0.68
N TRP A 37 1.06 -2.17 0.56
CA TRP A 37 0.76 -3.25 1.50
C TRP A 37 1.56 -4.48 1.10
N LEU A 38 2.54 -4.83 1.92
CA LEU A 38 3.33 -6.05 1.76
C LEU A 38 2.57 -7.29 2.24
N VAL A 39 1.57 -7.05 3.09
CA VAL A 39 0.80 -8.08 3.79
C VAL A 39 -0.62 -7.58 4.01
N ALA A 40 -1.58 -8.48 3.85
CA ALA A 40 -2.96 -8.30 4.27
C ALA A 40 -3.42 -9.59 4.96
N PHE A 41 -3.55 -9.55 6.29
CA PHE A 41 -4.01 -10.66 7.12
C PHE A 41 -5.51 -10.59 7.37
N GLY A 42 -6.14 -11.75 7.53
CA GLY A 42 -7.50 -11.86 8.05
C GLY A 42 -8.59 -11.17 7.23
N GLY A 43 -8.32 -10.83 5.97
CA GLY A 43 -9.27 -10.11 5.11
C GLY A 43 -9.19 -8.58 5.20
N ALA A 44 -8.11 -8.02 5.77
CA ALA A 44 -7.84 -6.59 5.69
C ALA A 44 -7.90 -6.10 4.23
N GLY A 45 -8.58 -4.98 4.00
CA GLY A 45 -8.85 -4.45 2.66
C GLY A 45 -8.50 -2.98 2.55
N PRO A 46 -7.93 -2.54 1.40
CA PRO A 46 -7.56 -1.15 1.20
C PRO A 46 -8.78 -0.25 0.96
N ILE A 47 -8.57 1.06 1.05
CA ILE A 47 -9.56 2.04 0.62
C ILE A 47 -9.80 1.87 -0.89
N SER A 48 -11.06 1.63 -1.27
CA SER A 48 -11.48 1.48 -2.66
C SER A 48 -12.88 2.00 -2.86
N SER A 49 -13.07 2.89 -3.84
CA SER A 49 -14.41 3.40 -4.20
C SER A 49 -15.30 2.32 -4.83
N THR A 50 -14.73 1.23 -5.34
CA THR A 50 -15.47 0.18 -6.06
C THR A 50 -15.39 -1.19 -5.41
N GLY A 51 -14.51 -1.36 -4.41
CA GLY A 51 -14.14 -2.66 -3.86
C GLY A 51 -13.36 -3.56 -4.83
N LYS A 52 -13.11 -3.10 -6.07
CA LYS A 52 -12.42 -3.86 -7.12
C LYS A 52 -11.06 -3.27 -7.43
N THR A 53 -10.20 -4.10 -8.00
CA THR A 53 -8.90 -3.69 -8.51
C THR A 53 -9.10 -2.82 -9.75
N ILE A 54 -8.43 -1.67 -9.80
CA ILE A 54 -8.42 -0.81 -10.99
C ILE A 54 -7.33 -1.22 -11.98
N ALA A 55 -6.27 -1.86 -11.50
CA ALA A 55 -5.14 -2.31 -12.30
C ALA A 55 -4.32 -3.37 -11.53
N THR A 56 -3.33 -3.92 -12.23
CA THR A 56 -2.25 -4.70 -11.62
C THR A 56 -0.92 -4.11 -12.04
N ALA A 57 0.08 -4.18 -11.18
CA ALA A 57 1.43 -3.70 -11.47
C ALA A 57 2.47 -4.69 -10.94
N THR A 58 3.63 -4.72 -11.59
CA THR A 58 4.79 -5.48 -11.13
C THR A 58 5.91 -4.50 -10.77
N ILE A 59 6.37 -4.54 -9.52
CA ILE A 59 7.45 -3.70 -9.01
C ILE A 59 8.56 -4.61 -8.49
N GLY A 60 9.71 -4.60 -9.18
CA GLY A 60 10.75 -5.62 -8.97
C GLY A 60 10.20 -7.01 -9.29
N SER A 61 10.31 -7.94 -8.34
CA SER A 61 9.79 -9.31 -8.46
C SER A 61 8.38 -9.50 -7.86
N ASN A 62 7.74 -8.43 -7.40
CA ASN A 62 6.47 -8.51 -6.69
C ASN A 62 5.32 -7.99 -7.55
N SER A 63 4.20 -8.70 -7.54
CA SER A 63 2.97 -8.28 -8.22
C SER A 63 2.00 -7.68 -7.22
N PHE A 64 1.34 -6.60 -7.62
CA PHE A 64 0.42 -5.81 -6.81
C PHE A 64 -0.91 -5.63 -7.53
N LYS A 65 -1.98 -5.69 -6.76
CA LYS A 65 -3.30 -5.24 -7.15
C LYS A 65 -3.47 -3.79 -6.71
N LEU A 66 -3.91 -2.93 -7.62
CA LEU A 66 -4.10 -1.51 -7.33
C LEU A 66 -5.56 -1.24 -6.99
N TYR A 67 -5.75 -0.48 -5.94
CA TYR A 67 -7.04 0.02 -5.48
C TYR A 67 -6.96 1.54 -5.40
N LYS A 68 -8.09 2.20 -5.63
CA LYS A 68 -8.20 3.66 -5.56
C LYS A 68 -9.47 4.03 -4.83
N GLY A 69 -9.35 4.97 -3.91
CA GLY A 69 -10.50 5.64 -3.30
C GLY A 69 -10.13 7.02 -2.77
N SER A 70 -11.01 7.58 -1.93
CA SER A 70 -10.85 8.91 -1.35
C SER A 70 -10.94 8.82 0.17
N ASN A 71 -10.06 9.53 0.88
CA ASN A 71 -10.10 9.72 2.32
C ASN A 71 -10.15 11.23 2.59
N GLY A 72 -11.36 11.77 2.79
CA GLY A 72 -11.58 13.21 2.80
C GLY A 72 -11.18 13.84 1.46
N ALA A 73 -10.31 14.85 1.50
CA ALA A 73 -9.78 15.53 0.31
C ALA A 73 -8.58 14.80 -0.35
N THR A 74 -8.08 13.72 0.26
CA THR A 74 -6.89 12.98 -0.21
C THR A 74 -7.32 11.82 -1.09
N THR A 75 -6.69 11.67 -2.27
CA THR A 75 -6.85 10.48 -3.10
C THR A 75 -5.90 9.39 -2.64
N VAL A 76 -6.45 8.23 -2.26
CA VAL A 76 -5.67 7.09 -1.77
C VAL A 76 -5.48 6.07 -2.90
N ILE A 77 -4.22 5.69 -3.16
CA ILE A 77 -3.85 4.61 -4.09
C ILE A 77 -3.13 3.54 -3.30
N SER A 78 -3.72 2.35 -3.21
CA SER A 78 -3.15 1.24 -2.45
C SER A 78 -2.68 0.13 -3.39
N PHE A 79 -1.40 -0.23 -3.25
CA PHE A 79 -0.77 -1.38 -3.90
C PHE A 79 -0.79 -2.55 -2.91
N VAL A 80 -1.64 -3.54 -3.17
CA VAL A 80 -1.73 -4.74 -2.32
C VAL A 80 -1.00 -5.90 -2.96
N ALA A 81 0.04 -6.39 -2.30
CA ALA A 81 0.83 -7.51 -2.80
C ALA A 81 -0.05 -8.75 -3.00
N THR A 82 0.07 -9.43 -4.14
CA THR A 82 -0.70 -10.65 -4.42
C THR A 82 -0.22 -11.85 -3.61
N LYS A 83 0.99 -11.76 -3.05
CA LYS A 83 1.60 -12.77 -2.17
C LYS A 83 2.26 -12.04 -1.01
N THR A 84 2.02 -12.52 0.19
CA THR A 84 2.70 -12.04 1.40
C THR A 84 4.20 -12.30 1.26
N SER A 85 5.00 -11.24 1.42
CA SER A 85 6.45 -11.37 1.49
C SER A 85 6.96 -10.76 2.80
N PRO A 86 7.65 -11.54 3.66
CA PRO A 86 8.24 -11.03 4.90
C PRO A 86 9.45 -10.13 4.65
N THR A 87 9.93 -10.02 3.41
CA THR A 87 11.05 -9.15 3.04
C THR A 87 10.73 -8.44 1.74
N PHE A 88 10.88 -7.11 1.75
CA PHE A 88 10.68 -6.28 0.56
C PHE A 88 11.76 -5.19 0.49
N GLN A 89 12.26 -4.96 -0.72
CA GLN A 89 13.24 -3.92 -1.03
C GLN A 89 12.77 -3.15 -2.27
N PRO A 90 11.94 -2.12 -2.09
CA PRO A 90 11.58 -1.24 -3.18
C PRO A 90 12.70 -0.23 -3.42
N ILE A 91 12.94 0.09 -4.69
CA ILE A 91 13.59 1.34 -5.06
C ILE A 91 12.47 2.37 -5.26
N CYS A 92 12.10 3.07 -4.19
CA CYS A 92 11.26 4.26 -4.31
C CYS A 92 12.16 5.42 -4.73
N ARG A 93 12.01 5.92 -5.97
CA ARG A 93 12.80 7.05 -6.47
C ARG A 93 12.04 8.34 -6.22
N SER A 94 12.64 9.27 -5.49
CA SER A 94 12.33 10.70 -5.65
C SER A 94 13.12 11.19 -6.87
N SER A 95 12.44 11.76 -7.86
CA SER A 95 13.07 12.49 -8.96
C SER A 95 13.73 13.77 -8.49
#